data_AF-A0A2A4PBF8-F1
#
_entry.id   AF-A0A2A4PBF8-F1
#
_cell.length_a   1.000
_cell.length_b   1.000
_cell.length_c   1.000
_cell.angle_alpha   90.00
_cell.angle_beta   90.00
_cell.angle_gamma   90.00
#
_symmetry.space_group_name_H-M   'P 1'
#
loop_
_entity.id
_entity.type
_entity.pdbx_description
1 polymer ?
#
loop_
_entity_poly.entity_id
_entity_poly.type
_entity_poly.pdbx_seq_one_letter_code
_entity_poly.pdbx_strand_id
1 'polypeptide(L)' 'MTFVIPFPAIDPVLISFGPVAIHWYSLAYIAGLLLGWRLLRRMVLRT' A
#
# COMPACT_ATOMS: atom_id res chain seq x y z
N MET A 1 23.86 18.40 -21.51
CA MET A 1 22.42 18.17 -21.28
C MET A 1 22.29 17.24 -20.08
N THR A 2 21.89 17.77 -18.92
CA THR A 2 21.59 16.96 -17.74
C THR A 2 20.20 16.36 -17.92
N PHE A 3 20.14 15.05 -18.19
CA PHE A 3 18.88 14.32 -18.18
C PHE A 3 18.44 14.17 -16.73
N VAL A 4 17.50 15.01 -16.28
CA VAL A 4 16.87 14.89 -14.97
C VAL A 4 15.52 14.19 -15.15
N ILE A 5 15.28 13.14 -14.37
CA ILE A 5 13.95 12.55 -14.25
C ILE A 5 13.21 13.38 -13.20
N PRO A 6 12.17 14.14 -13.57
CA PRO A 6 11.43 14.92 -12.60
C PRO A 6 10.75 13.98 -11.59
N PHE A 7 10.78 14.37 -10.32
CA PHE A 7 10.07 13.63 -9.28
C PHE A 7 8.57 13.64 -9.57
N PRO A 8 7.87 12.50 -9.47
CA PRO A 8 6.44 12.43 -9.73
C PRO A 8 5.65 13.22 -8.68
N ALA A 9 4.80 14.13 -9.13
CA ALA A 9 3.88 14.90 -8.28
C ALA A 9 2.63 14.07 -7.94
N ILE A 10 2.81 12.99 -7.17
CA ILE A 10 1.72 12.14 -6.68
C ILE A 10 1.42 12.51 -5.23
N ASP A 11 0.17 12.82 -4.93
CA ASP A 11 -0.25 13.09 -3.56
C ASP A 11 -0.10 11.83 -2.69
N PRO A 12 0.64 11.90 -1.57
CA PRO A 12 0.89 10.74 -0.72
C PRO A 12 -0.36 10.33 0.09
N VAL A 13 -1.33 11.24 0.21
CA VAL A 13 -2.60 11.04 0.90
C VAL A 13 -3.63 10.48 -0.08
N LEU A 14 -4.13 9.29 0.22
CA LEU A 14 -5.18 8.63 -0.52
C LEU A 14 -6.55 9.26 -0.22
N ILE A 15 -6.90 9.37 1.07
CA ILE A 15 -8.16 9.95 1.55
C ILE A 15 -7.87 10.71 2.84
N SER A 16 -8.43 11.91 2.98
CA SER A 16 -8.40 12.70 4.22
C SER A 16 -9.80 12.78 4.83
N PHE A 17 -9.91 12.40 6.09
CA PHE A 17 -11.08 12.59 6.94
C PHE A 17 -10.74 13.60 8.03
N GLY A 18 -10.95 14.90 7.75
CA GLY A 18 -10.63 15.98 8.68
C GLY A 18 -9.15 15.94 9.12
N PRO A 19 -8.84 15.74 10.41
CA PRO A 19 -7.45 15.65 10.90
C PRO A 19 -6.76 14.31 10.56
N VAL A 20 -7.47 13.32 10.03
CA VAL A 20 -6.92 11.98 9.75
C VAL A 20 -6.66 11.81 8.26
N ALA A 21 -5.40 11.66 7.87
CA ALA A 21 -4.99 11.40 6.49
C ALA A 21 -4.52 9.95 6.31
N ILE A 22 -5.22 9.21 5.45
CA ILE A 22 -4.85 7.85 5.05
C ILE A 22 -3.88 7.95 3.88
N HIS A 23 -2.73 7.30 3.98
CA HIS A 23 -1.71 7.31 2.95
C HIS A 23 -1.71 6.03 2.12
N TRP A 24 -1.15 6.10 0.92
CA TRP A 24 -0.98 4.94 0.04
C TRP A 24 -0.16 3.81 0.69
N TYR A 25 0.85 4.14 1.49
CA TYR A 25 1.65 3.13 2.19
C TYR A 25 0.80 2.32 3.18
N SER A 26 -0.21 2.93 3.80
CA SER A 26 -1.11 2.25 4.74
C SER A 26 -1.90 1.16 4.02
N LEU A 27 -2.38 1.44 2.80
CA LEU A 27 -3.07 0.46 1.98
C LEU A 27 -2.14 -0.70 1.60
N ALA A 28 -0.88 -0.41 1.27
CA ALA A 28 0.11 -1.43 0.93
C ALA A 28 0.36 -2.40 2.11
N TYR A 29 0.50 -1.88 3.34
CA TYR A 29 0.66 -2.72 4.53
C TYR A 29 -0.56 -3.62 4.76
N ILE A 30 -1.77 -3.07 4.65
CA ILE A 30 -3.01 -3.84 4.84
C ILE A 30 -3.14 -4.93 3.76
N ALA A 31 -2.89 -4.58 2.50
CA ALA A 31 -2.94 -5.53 1.38
C ALA A 31 -1.91 -6.66 1.56
N GLY A 32 -0.67 -6.33 1.93
CA GLY A 32 0.38 -7.31 2.19
C GLY A 32 -0.01 -8.28 3.31
N LEU A 33 -0.55 -7.76 4.41
CA LEU A 33 -1.03 -8.57 5.53
C LEU A 33 -2.17 -9.51 5.10
N LEU A 34 -3.18 -8.99 4.39
CA LEU A 34 -4.32 -9.76 3.93
C LEU A 34 -3.91 -10.87 2.95
N LEU A 35 -3.00 -10.58 2.03
CA LEU A 35 -2.48 -11.55 1.07
C LEU A 35 -1.67 -12.65 1.76
N GLY A 36 -0.75 -12.27 2.66
CA GLY A 36 0.05 -13.22 3.44
C GLY A 36 -0.84 -14.12 4.30
N TRP A 37 -1.81 -13.54 5.00
CA TRP A 37 -2.78 -14.28 5.79
C TRP A 37 -3.63 -15.25 4.95
N ARG A 38 -4.13 -14.78 3.80
CA ARG A 38 -4.92 -15.62 2.88
C ARG A 38 -4.09 -16.78 2.33
N LEU A 39 -2.81 -16.55 2.03
CA LEU A 39 -1.89 -17.58 1.57
C LEU A 39 -1.67 -18.63 2.67
N LEU A 40 -1.35 -18.21 3.89
CA LEU A 40 -1.16 -19.11 5.04
C LEU A 40 -2.42 -19.93 5.32
N ARG A 41 -3.59 -19.30 5.35
CA ARG A 41 -4.88 -20.01 5.50
C ARG A 41 -5.08 -21.05 4.39
N ARG A 42 -4.77 -20.70 3.14
CA ARG A 42 -4.86 -21.65 2.02
C ARG A 42 -3.89 -22.81 2.17
N MET A 43 -2.70 -22.59 2.73
CA MET A 43 -1.72 -23.66 2.97
C MET A 43 -2.19 -24.60 4.08
N VAL A 44 -2.65 -24.05 5.21
CA VAL A 44 -3.15 -24.85 6.35
C VAL A 44 -4.39 -25.67 5.97
N LEU A 45 -5.34 -25.09 5.24
CA LEU A 45 -6.56 -25.80 4.82
C LEU A 45 -6.34 -26.84 3.71
N ARG A 46 -5.15 -26.89 3.10
CA ARG A 46 -4.80 -27.86 2.05
C ARG A 46 -3.98 -29.06 2.56
N THR A 47 -3.64 -29.07 3.85
CA THR A 47 -3.08 -30.23 4.56
C THR A 47 -4.21 -30.94 5.29
#